data_AF-A0A0D6LW03-F1
#
_entry.id   AF-A0A0D6LW03-F1
#
_cell.length_a   1.000
_cell.length_b   1.000
_cell.length_c   1.000
_cell.angle_alpha   90.00
_cell.angle_beta   90.00
_cell.angle_gamma   90.00
#
_symmetry.space_group_name_H-M   'P 1'
#
loop_
_entity.id
_entity.type
_entity.pdbx_description
1 polymer ?
#
loop_
_entity_poly.entity_id
_entity_poly.type
_entity_poly.pdbx_seq_one_letter_code
_entity_poly.pdbx_strand_id
1 'polypeptide(L)'
;MALEKSEQKGVVILCMTTMMLLFSYKKDVENSEFMECLNQMSSGHSHVRRTIEQCVPHHELLEEQMKRQTGKAALNRTAMSLLAAYNYGRYAIVTVEAQGWYGREVYCRYLDANLRETEPAIRTVVFPEFIVYCCGLERAAHMSITQTVDEAVVLTAPVMQNQERHYKYDVSLCLAPIYGKNSVWLLLAEMIEYYKLQGIEHFFLYVKDMEAYSKRDCLYKNRNFSRFLLFGDLDERLTPVGNITVAEFISRAMVENPRCGALSFEPRWVIRSSEPPVVYQGEDTLRKHLPMIVFQNTSTPPLVRGDTAKYALDPNKVILAWVHDVKIFVPYFESCNVTSQSAYIR
;
A
#
# COMPACT_ATOMS: atom_id res chain seq x y z
N MET A 1 38.36 0.25 -20.06
CA MET A 1 37.24 -0.15 -19.17
C MET A 1 37.60 -1.19 -18.11
N ALA A 2 38.65 -2.01 -18.25
CA ALA A 2 39.13 -2.92 -17.19
C ALA A 2 40.22 -2.30 -16.27
N LEU A 3 40.91 -1.25 -16.73
CA LEU A 3 42.01 -0.58 -16.00
C LEU A 3 41.51 0.35 -14.86
N GLU A 4 40.44 1.12 -15.06
CA GLU A 4 39.91 2.03 -14.02
C GLU A 4 39.36 1.29 -12.78
N LYS A 5 38.74 0.10 -12.96
CA LYS A 5 38.26 -0.73 -11.84
C LYS A 5 39.39 -1.33 -11.00
N SER A 6 40.61 -1.42 -11.55
CA SER A 6 41.79 -1.93 -10.86
C SER A 6 42.41 -0.85 -9.97
N GLU A 7 42.52 0.39 -10.49
CA GLU A 7 43.06 1.53 -9.73
C GLU A 7 42.19 1.88 -8.52
N GLN A 8 40.86 1.84 -8.69
CA GLN A 8 39.92 2.18 -7.61
C GLN A 8 39.92 1.15 -6.46
N LYS A 9 40.16 -0.13 -6.75
CA LYS A 9 40.38 -1.16 -5.72
C LYS A 9 41.72 -0.98 -5.01
N GLY A 10 42.76 -0.56 -5.72
CA GLY A 10 44.06 -0.23 -5.15
C GLY A 10 43.99 0.90 -4.13
N VAL A 11 43.25 1.97 -4.44
CA VAL A 11 43.09 3.14 -3.56
C VAL A 11 42.32 2.82 -2.27
N VAL A 12 41.25 2.01 -2.36
CA VAL A 12 40.46 1.61 -1.17
C VAL A 12 41.29 0.72 -0.23
N ILE A 13 42.10 -0.19 -0.78
CA ILE A 13 42.99 -1.04 0.02
C ILE A 13 44.10 -0.20 0.66
N LEU A 14 44.63 0.80 -0.04
CA LEU A 14 45.62 1.74 0.50
C LEU A 14 45.04 2.58 1.66
N CYS A 15 43.84 3.15 1.52
CA CYS A 15 43.24 3.93 2.62
C CYS A 15 42.83 3.07 3.82
N MET A 16 42.36 1.82 3.64
CA MET A 16 42.07 0.93 4.78
C MET A 16 43.33 0.49 5.54
N THR A 17 44.41 0.18 4.82
CA THR A 17 45.69 -0.18 5.44
C THR A 17 46.30 1.01 6.19
N THR A 18 46.20 2.22 5.63
CA THR A 18 46.62 3.46 6.29
C THR A 18 45.80 3.73 7.56
N MET A 19 44.47 3.51 7.53
CA MET A 19 43.60 3.63 8.72
C MET A 19 43.97 2.63 9.83
N MET A 20 44.20 1.36 9.49
CA MET A 20 44.60 0.34 10.47
C MET A 20 45.99 0.62 11.08
N LEU A 21 46.92 1.17 10.30
CA LEU A 21 48.24 1.56 10.77
C LEU A 21 48.19 2.79 11.69
N LEU A 22 47.34 3.77 11.40
CA LEU A 22 47.14 4.97 12.23
C LEU A 22 46.51 4.63 13.60
N PHE A 23 45.52 3.72 13.64
CA PHE A 23 44.93 3.25 14.89
C PHE A 23 45.90 2.44 15.76
N SER A 24 46.88 1.76 15.16
CA SER A 24 47.88 0.97 15.90
C SER A 24 49.04 1.80 16.46
N TYR A 25 49.33 2.99 15.93
CA TYR A 25 50.57 3.72 16.26
C TYR A 25 50.41 5.08 16.96
N LYS A 26 49.16 5.54 17.22
CA LYS A 26 48.85 6.73 18.05
C LYS A 26 49.78 7.94 17.78
N LYS A 27 49.92 8.30 16.51
CA LYS A 27 50.71 9.47 16.08
C LYS A 27 49.79 10.48 15.39
N ASP A 28 49.85 11.73 15.84
CA ASP A 28 49.23 12.87 15.17
C ASP A 28 50.00 13.16 13.87
N VAL A 29 49.32 13.05 12.72
CA VAL A 29 49.86 13.38 11.39
C VAL A 29 48.91 14.38 10.73
N GLU A 30 49.50 15.34 10.01
CA GLU A 30 48.87 16.55 9.48
C GLU A 30 47.59 16.31 8.66
N ASN A 31 46.61 17.19 8.91
CA ASN A 31 45.22 17.17 8.47
C ASN A 31 45.00 17.16 6.94
N SER A 32 46.03 17.31 6.10
CA SER A 32 45.84 17.48 4.65
C SER A 32 45.66 16.16 3.89
N GLU A 33 46.44 15.11 4.20
CA GLU A 33 46.34 13.82 3.50
C GLU A 33 45.03 13.06 3.86
N PHE A 34 44.55 13.21 5.10
CA PHE A 34 43.27 12.64 5.53
C PHE A 34 42.07 13.31 4.85
N MET A 35 42.09 14.64 4.74
CA MET A 35 41.05 15.39 4.04
C MET A 35 41.06 15.13 2.53
N GLU A 36 42.21 14.83 1.95
CA GLU A 36 42.33 14.45 0.54
C GLU A 36 41.75 13.05 0.26
N CYS A 37 41.94 12.04 1.14
CA CYS A 37 41.29 10.73 0.99
C CYS A 37 39.76 10.81 1.23
N LEU A 38 39.29 11.61 2.21
CA LEU A 38 37.85 11.87 2.38
C LEU A 38 37.24 12.59 1.17
N ASN A 39 37.95 13.58 0.61
CA ASN A 39 37.52 14.25 -0.61
C ASN A 39 37.50 13.32 -1.81
N GLN A 40 38.45 12.37 -1.93
CA GLN A 40 38.44 11.36 -2.99
C GLN A 40 37.33 10.31 -2.82
N MET A 41 36.95 9.96 -1.59
CA MET A 41 35.76 9.14 -1.30
C MET A 41 34.45 9.90 -1.56
N SER A 42 34.43 11.21 -1.31
CA SER A 42 33.30 12.10 -1.59
C SER A 42 33.15 12.42 -3.09
N SER A 43 34.27 12.56 -3.82
CA SER A 43 34.30 12.89 -5.25
C SER A 43 34.12 11.68 -6.15
N GLY A 44 34.03 10.47 -5.58
CA GLY A 44 33.79 9.21 -6.27
C GLY A 44 32.31 8.84 -6.47
N HIS A 45 31.37 9.66 -6.02
CA HIS A 45 29.96 9.52 -6.42
C HIS A 45 29.79 10.10 -7.83
N SER A 46 30.26 9.37 -8.84
CA SER A 46 29.58 9.47 -10.13
C SER A 46 28.10 9.17 -9.85
N HIS A 47 27.19 10.04 -10.28
CA HIS A 47 25.75 9.76 -10.21
C HIS A 47 25.50 8.50 -11.05
N VAL A 48 25.62 7.32 -10.43
CA VAL A 48 25.15 6.07 -11.01
C VAL A 48 23.66 6.28 -11.20
N ARG A 49 23.26 6.51 -12.45
CA ARG A 49 21.87 6.73 -12.82
C ARG A 49 21.08 5.48 -12.42
N ARG A 50 20.39 5.55 -11.28
CA ARG A 50 19.59 4.43 -10.79
C ARG A 50 18.48 4.15 -11.79
N THR A 51 18.31 2.88 -12.11
CA THR A 51 17.20 2.40 -12.92
C THR A 51 16.13 1.77 -12.03
N ILE A 52 14.89 1.72 -12.52
CA ILE A 52 13.76 1.27 -11.70
C ILE A 52 13.89 -0.20 -11.31
N GLU A 53 14.47 -1.04 -12.18
CA GLU A 53 14.69 -2.47 -11.92
C GLU A 53 15.69 -2.73 -10.79
N GLN A 54 16.57 -1.77 -10.48
CA GLN A 54 17.56 -1.92 -9.39
C GLN A 54 16.93 -1.72 -8.01
N CYS A 55 15.80 -1.01 -7.92
CA CYS A 55 15.23 -0.58 -6.65
C CYS A 55 13.86 -1.22 -6.36
N VAL A 56 13.01 -1.39 -7.38
CA VAL A 56 11.65 -1.94 -7.21
C VAL A 56 11.70 -3.46 -7.08
N PRO A 57 11.13 -4.05 -6.02
CA PRO A 57 11.11 -5.50 -5.85
C PRO A 57 10.20 -6.17 -6.89
N HIS A 58 10.54 -7.40 -7.27
CA HIS A 58 9.75 -8.21 -8.22
C HIS A 58 9.48 -7.53 -9.56
N HIS A 59 10.43 -6.74 -10.07
CA HIS A 59 10.27 -5.98 -11.32
C HIS A 59 9.84 -6.86 -12.51
N GLU A 60 10.45 -8.04 -12.67
CA GLU A 60 10.10 -9.00 -13.73
C GLU A 60 8.63 -9.47 -13.65
N LEU A 61 8.12 -9.71 -12.43
CA LEU A 61 6.72 -10.07 -12.22
C LEU A 61 5.80 -8.91 -12.61
N LEU A 62 6.16 -7.67 -12.25
CA LEU A 62 5.37 -6.49 -12.63
C LEU A 62 5.30 -6.34 -14.15
N GLU A 63 6.42 -6.51 -14.85
CA GLU A 63 6.46 -6.49 -16.32
C GLU A 63 5.60 -7.59 -16.95
N GLU A 64 5.65 -8.81 -16.40
CA GLU A 64 4.84 -9.93 -16.87
C GLU A 64 3.34 -9.64 -16.70
N GLN A 65 2.94 -9.16 -15.52
CA GLN A 65 1.55 -8.79 -15.25
C GLN A 65 1.08 -7.62 -16.12
N MET A 66 1.99 -6.70 -16.48
CA MET A 66 1.70 -5.63 -17.42
C MET A 66 1.43 -6.17 -18.84
N LYS A 67 2.22 -7.14 -19.31
CA LYS A 67 2.00 -7.81 -20.61
C LYS A 67 0.66 -8.55 -20.64
N ARG A 68 0.25 -9.14 -19.51
CA ARG A 68 -1.06 -9.79 -19.32
C ARG A 68 -2.23 -8.80 -19.18
N GLN A 69 -1.96 -7.50 -19.15
CA GLN A 69 -2.94 -6.43 -18.92
C GLN A 69 -3.65 -6.49 -17.56
N THR A 70 -3.04 -7.16 -16.57
CA THR A 70 -3.58 -7.24 -15.22
C THR A 70 -3.66 -5.85 -14.60
N GLY A 71 -4.81 -5.49 -14.04
CA GLY A 71 -5.02 -4.21 -13.34
C GLY A 71 -5.26 -3.00 -14.25
N LYS A 72 -5.35 -3.19 -15.57
CA LYS A 72 -5.74 -2.17 -16.55
C LYS A 72 -7.21 -1.81 -16.41
N ALA A 73 -7.54 -0.52 -16.44
CA ALA A 73 -8.92 -0.05 -16.51
C ALA A 73 -9.25 0.41 -17.94
N ALA A 74 -10.44 0.06 -18.46
CA ALA A 74 -10.90 0.50 -19.77
C ALA A 74 -11.52 1.90 -19.70
N LEU A 75 -10.69 2.91 -19.42
CA LEU A 75 -11.13 4.28 -19.15
C LEU A 75 -10.47 5.28 -20.12
N ASN A 76 -11.17 6.38 -20.39
CA ASN A 76 -10.62 7.48 -21.18
C ASN A 76 -9.55 8.23 -20.39
N ARG A 77 -8.59 8.83 -21.10
CA ARG A 77 -7.49 9.53 -20.46
C ARG A 77 -7.97 10.81 -19.78
N THR A 78 -7.76 10.92 -18.47
CA THR A 78 -8.01 12.15 -17.70
C THR A 78 -6.71 12.89 -17.38
N ALA A 79 -6.82 14.13 -16.91
CA ALA A 79 -5.68 14.82 -16.30
C ALA A 79 -5.19 14.05 -15.06
N MET A 80 -3.88 14.11 -14.81
CA MET A 80 -3.27 13.46 -13.65
C MET A 80 -3.33 14.39 -12.43
N SER A 81 -3.73 13.84 -11.30
CA SER A 81 -3.56 14.43 -9.97
C SER A 81 -2.80 13.43 -9.08
N LEU A 82 -2.11 13.92 -8.04
CA LEU A 82 -1.36 13.09 -7.09
C LEU A 82 -2.10 13.01 -5.76
N LEU A 83 -2.22 11.81 -5.20
CA LEU A 83 -2.90 11.58 -3.93
C LEU A 83 -1.89 11.52 -2.78
N ALA A 84 -0.92 10.62 -2.87
CA ALA A 84 0.08 10.39 -1.84
C ALA A 84 1.34 9.72 -2.41
N ALA A 85 2.45 9.84 -1.67
CA ALA A 85 3.65 9.05 -1.90
C ALA A 85 4.01 8.27 -0.63
N TYR A 86 4.40 7.00 -0.79
CA TYR A 86 4.74 6.08 0.30
C TYR A 86 6.15 5.55 0.08
N ASN A 87 7.08 5.87 0.97
CA ASN A 87 8.46 5.39 0.91
C ASN A 87 8.67 4.20 1.82
N TYR A 88 9.09 3.06 1.25
CA TYR A 88 9.39 1.82 1.98
C TYR A 88 10.90 1.56 2.11
N GLY A 89 11.73 2.59 1.90
CA GLY A 89 13.17 2.52 2.02
C GLY A 89 13.84 2.33 0.67
N ARG A 90 13.78 1.11 0.11
CA ARG A 90 14.41 0.81 -1.19
C ARG A 90 13.60 1.34 -2.38
N TYR A 91 12.29 1.34 -2.26
CA TYR A 91 11.36 1.78 -3.29
C TYR A 91 10.26 2.63 -2.67
N ALA A 92 9.60 3.42 -3.51
CA ALA A 92 8.44 4.21 -3.16
C ALA A 92 7.29 3.94 -4.13
N ILE A 93 6.07 4.21 -3.67
CA ILE A 93 4.86 4.15 -4.49
C ILE A 93 4.20 5.52 -4.45
N VAL A 94 3.90 6.08 -5.63
CA VAL A 94 3.06 7.27 -5.76
C VAL A 94 1.68 6.83 -6.26
N THR A 95 0.63 7.22 -5.54
CA THR A 95 -0.75 7.00 -5.93
C THR A 95 -1.26 8.21 -6.69
N VAL A 96 -1.88 7.98 -7.85
CA VAL A 96 -2.35 9.04 -8.75
C VAL A 96 -3.84 8.89 -9.03
N GLU A 97 -4.53 10.02 -9.09
CA GLU A 97 -5.91 10.11 -9.59
C GLU A 97 -5.83 10.45 -11.08
N ALA A 98 -5.75 9.40 -11.91
CA ALA A 98 -5.58 9.54 -13.35
C ALA A 98 -6.07 8.27 -14.07
N GLN A 99 -7.09 8.40 -14.91
CA GLN A 99 -7.65 7.30 -15.69
C GLN A 99 -6.97 7.16 -17.05
N GLY A 100 -6.83 5.94 -17.58
CA GLY A 100 -6.32 5.70 -18.93
C GLY A 100 -4.80 5.90 -19.05
N TRP A 101 -4.09 5.78 -17.94
CA TRP A 101 -2.64 5.98 -17.85
C TRP A 101 -1.85 4.68 -17.80
N TYR A 102 -2.50 3.52 -17.67
CA TYR A 102 -1.84 2.23 -17.66
C TYR A 102 -0.76 2.06 -18.74
N GLY A 103 0.44 1.65 -18.32
CA GLY A 103 1.59 1.39 -19.17
C GLY A 103 2.21 2.63 -19.81
N ARG A 104 1.71 3.84 -19.49
CA ARG A 104 2.33 5.09 -19.95
C ARG A 104 3.64 5.32 -19.22
N GLU A 105 4.63 5.76 -19.98
CA GLU A 105 5.90 6.22 -19.44
C GLU A 105 5.71 7.53 -18.69
N VAL A 106 6.31 7.60 -17.50
CA VAL A 106 6.34 8.77 -16.62
C VAL A 106 7.66 8.82 -15.87
N TYR A 107 7.91 9.91 -15.16
CA TYR A 107 9.15 10.20 -14.48
C TYR A 107 8.90 10.54 -13.02
N CYS A 108 9.55 9.80 -12.11
CA CYS A 108 9.55 10.11 -10.69
C CYS A 108 10.48 11.29 -10.42
N ARG A 109 9.95 12.33 -9.79
CA ARG A 109 10.66 13.53 -9.32
C ARG A 109 10.70 13.52 -7.80
N TYR A 110 11.83 13.93 -7.23
CA TYR A 110 12.07 13.86 -5.79
C TYR A 110 12.43 15.25 -5.29
N LEU A 111 11.70 15.72 -4.28
CA LEU A 111 11.83 17.06 -3.77
C LEU A 111 12.08 17.07 -2.26
N ASP A 112 12.89 18.02 -1.81
CA ASP A 112 13.09 18.30 -0.39
C ASP A 112 11.89 19.06 0.22
N ALA A 113 12.01 19.40 1.51
CA ALA A 113 10.99 20.16 2.24
C ALA A 113 10.77 21.59 1.70
N ASN A 114 11.70 22.12 0.91
CA ASN A 114 11.60 23.43 0.27
C ASN A 114 11.13 23.31 -1.19
N LEU A 115 10.64 22.13 -1.60
CA LEU A 115 10.20 21.81 -2.96
C LEU A 115 11.32 21.99 -4.01
N ARG A 116 12.56 21.73 -3.63
CA ARG A 116 13.71 21.72 -4.55
C ARG A 116 14.01 20.29 -4.94
N GLU A 117 14.28 20.08 -6.23
CA GLU A 117 14.65 18.76 -6.72
C GLU A 117 15.99 18.31 -6.15
N THR A 118 16.00 17.12 -5.54
CA THR A 118 17.18 16.58 -4.86
C THR A 118 17.96 15.59 -5.70
N GLU A 119 17.30 14.99 -6.70
CA GLU A 119 17.86 13.90 -7.51
C GLU A 119 17.34 13.98 -8.96
N PRO A 120 18.10 13.46 -9.94
CA PRO A 120 17.63 13.35 -11.31
C PRO A 120 16.34 12.53 -11.43
N ALA A 121 15.51 12.90 -12.39
CA ALA A 121 14.26 12.19 -12.68
C ALA A 121 14.52 10.73 -13.09
N ILE A 122 13.76 9.81 -12.50
CA ILE A 122 13.87 8.37 -12.79
C ILE A 122 12.68 7.94 -13.64
N ARG A 123 12.97 7.41 -14.83
CA ARG A 123 11.98 6.88 -15.77
C ARG A 123 11.31 5.64 -15.18
N THR A 124 9.99 5.56 -15.31
CA THR A 124 9.16 4.43 -14.91
C THR A 124 7.89 4.37 -15.77
N VAL A 125 6.95 3.51 -15.43
CA VAL A 125 5.63 3.40 -16.06
C VAL A 125 4.53 3.41 -15.01
N VAL A 126 3.33 3.85 -15.41
CA VAL A 126 2.13 3.72 -14.58
C VAL A 126 1.68 2.26 -14.61
N PHE A 127 1.96 1.52 -13.54
CA PHE A 127 1.51 0.15 -13.39
C PHE A 127 1.40 -0.25 -11.90
N PRO A 128 0.30 -0.89 -11.48
CA PRO A 128 -0.97 -1.02 -12.21
C PRO A 128 -1.66 0.35 -12.39
N GLU A 129 -2.86 0.43 -12.98
CA GLU A 129 -3.58 1.72 -13.12
C GLU A 129 -3.55 2.53 -11.79
N PHE A 130 -3.45 3.87 -11.85
CA PHE A 130 -3.39 4.73 -10.66
C PHE A 130 -2.14 4.60 -9.78
N ILE A 131 -1.17 3.74 -10.12
CA ILE A 131 0.00 3.46 -9.27
C ILE A 131 1.29 3.66 -10.06
N VAL A 132 2.25 4.34 -9.45
CA VAL A 132 3.59 4.55 -10.02
C VAL A 132 4.63 4.06 -9.03
N TYR A 133 5.42 3.06 -9.45
CA TYR A 133 6.57 2.61 -8.67
C TYR A 133 7.78 3.50 -8.98
N CYS A 134 8.45 3.92 -7.92
CA CYS A 134 9.64 4.77 -7.93
C CYS A 134 10.74 4.16 -7.06
N CYS A 135 11.98 4.64 -7.20
CA CYS A 135 13.01 4.31 -6.23
C CYS A 135 12.78 5.07 -4.92
N GLY A 136 13.15 4.47 -3.79
CA GLY A 136 13.05 5.08 -2.48
C GLY A 136 14.22 6.02 -2.24
N LEU A 137 13.93 7.18 -1.64
CA LEU A 137 14.92 8.19 -1.27
C LEU A 137 14.58 8.74 0.11
N GLU A 138 15.45 8.47 1.09
CA GLU A 138 15.24 8.83 2.50
C GLU A 138 15.03 10.33 2.72
N ARG A 139 15.65 11.18 1.89
CA ARG A 139 15.61 12.65 2.02
C ARG A 139 14.46 13.31 1.26
N ALA A 140 13.69 12.56 0.47
CA ALA A 140 12.55 13.13 -0.25
C ALA A 140 11.41 13.43 0.73
N ALA A 141 11.05 14.71 0.86
CA ALA A 141 9.88 15.14 1.63
C ALA A 141 8.62 15.15 0.75
N HIS A 142 8.80 15.42 -0.54
CA HIS A 142 7.75 15.41 -1.55
C HIS A 142 8.18 14.64 -2.79
N MET A 143 7.22 14.09 -3.51
CA MET A 143 7.42 13.46 -4.81
C MET A 143 6.45 14.02 -5.83
N SER A 144 6.86 13.98 -7.10
CA SER A 144 6.01 14.36 -8.23
C SER A 144 6.18 13.36 -9.37
N ILE A 145 5.19 13.30 -10.26
CA ILE A 145 5.19 12.48 -11.46
C ILE A 145 5.02 13.39 -12.66
N THR A 146 5.96 13.34 -13.61
CA THR A 146 5.90 14.10 -14.86
C THR A 146 5.86 13.16 -16.07
N GLN A 147 5.36 13.63 -17.21
CA GLN A 147 5.34 12.90 -18.47
C GLN A 147 6.70 12.95 -19.19
N THR A 148 7.47 14.02 -18.96
CA THR A 148 8.80 14.19 -19.56
C THR A 148 9.83 14.61 -18.52
N VAL A 149 11.11 14.50 -18.87
CA VAL A 149 12.23 14.90 -18.01
C VAL A 149 12.33 16.42 -17.85
N ASP A 150 11.85 17.20 -18.82
CA ASP A 150 12.00 18.67 -18.79
C ASP A 150 10.71 19.40 -18.35
N GLU A 151 9.64 18.64 -18.08
CA GLU A 151 8.38 19.19 -17.60
C GLU A 151 8.54 19.81 -16.20
N ALA A 152 8.02 21.03 -16.05
CA ALA A 152 8.02 21.71 -14.76
C ALA A 152 7.16 20.96 -13.74
N VAL A 153 7.67 20.86 -12.51
CA VAL A 153 6.94 20.24 -11.39
C VAL A 153 5.83 21.18 -10.91
N VAL A 154 4.58 20.85 -11.27
CA VAL A 154 3.38 21.60 -10.84
C VAL A 154 2.67 20.91 -9.67
N LEU A 155 2.56 19.59 -9.73
CA LEU A 155 1.88 18.77 -8.71
C LEU A 155 2.90 18.10 -7.81
N THR A 156 2.63 18.03 -6.51
CA THR A 156 3.46 17.28 -5.57
C THR A 156 2.59 16.52 -4.59
N ALA A 157 3.08 15.38 -4.12
CA ALA A 157 2.50 14.61 -3.03
C ALA A 157 3.48 14.55 -1.86
N PRO A 158 3.02 14.70 -0.60
CA PRO A 158 3.86 14.48 0.55
C PRO A 158 4.28 13.01 0.64
N VAL A 159 5.51 12.77 1.08
CA VAL A 159 6.07 11.43 1.29
C VAL A 159 5.79 10.96 2.70
N MET A 160 5.05 9.86 2.82
CA MET A 160 4.88 9.12 4.07
C MET A 160 6.01 8.09 4.20
N GLN A 161 6.75 8.16 5.30
CA GLN A 161 7.85 7.24 5.57
C GLN A 161 7.31 5.98 6.26
N ASN A 162 7.26 4.87 5.51
CA ASN A 162 6.77 3.56 5.96
C ASN A 162 7.93 2.53 5.95
N GLN A 163 9.09 2.94 6.45
CA GLN A 163 10.33 2.15 6.40
C GLN A 163 10.44 1.16 7.57
N GLU A 164 9.97 1.54 8.75
CA GLU A 164 10.04 0.73 9.95
C GLU A 164 8.98 -0.38 9.91
N ARG A 165 9.39 -1.63 10.20
CA ARG A 165 8.47 -2.77 10.36
C ARG A 165 7.90 -2.85 11.78
N HIS A 166 7.59 -1.70 12.37
CA HIS A 166 6.84 -1.66 13.62
C HIS A 166 5.39 -1.30 13.29
N TYR A 167 4.55 -2.32 13.18
CA TYR A 167 3.13 -2.12 12.89
C TYR A 167 2.49 -1.25 13.98
N LYS A 168 1.81 -0.19 13.57
CA LYS A 168 1.06 0.68 14.47
C LYS A 168 -0.22 0.01 14.95
N TYR A 169 -0.82 -0.83 14.10
CA TYR A 169 -2.05 -1.57 14.39
C TYR A 169 -1.90 -3.02 13.94
N ASP A 170 -2.54 -3.95 14.64
CA ASP A 170 -2.55 -5.36 14.25
C ASP A 170 -3.48 -5.58 13.05
N VAL A 171 -4.72 -5.09 13.13
CA VAL A 171 -5.69 -5.15 12.04
C VAL A 171 -6.31 -3.78 11.79
N SER A 172 -6.23 -3.32 10.54
CA SER A 172 -6.98 -2.15 10.06
C SER A 172 -8.09 -2.55 9.09
N LEU A 173 -9.12 -1.71 8.97
CA LEU A 173 -10.21 -1.90 8.02
C LEU A 173 -10.18 -0.83 6.92
N CYS A 174 -10.20 -1.26 5.66
CA CYS A 174 -10.47 -0.44 4.49
C CYS A 174 -11.94 -0.54 4.12
N LEU A 175 -12.70 0.54 4.32
CA LEU A 175 -14.08 0.59 3.88
C LEU A 175 -14.10 0.87 2.37
N ALA A 176 -14.85 0.06 1.62
CA ALA A 176 -15.12 0.34 0.23
C ALA A 176 -15.85 1.67 0.05
N PRO A 177 -15.71 2.33 -1.12
CA PRO A 177 -16.42 3.57 -1.38
C PRO A 177 -17.93 3.48 -1.12
N ILE A 178 -18.44 4.47 -0.39
CA ILE A 178 -19.88 4.58 -0.11
C ILE A 178 -20.56 5.25 -1.32
N TYR A 179 -21.48 4.53 -1.95
CA TYR A 179 -22.23 5.01 -3.12
C TYR A 179 -23.66 5.46 -2.76
N GLY A 180 -24.22 6.32 -3.60
CA GLY A 180 -25.62 6.74 -3.53
C GLY A 180 -25.84 8.09 -2.83
N LYS A 181 -27.09 8.57 -2.91
CA LYS A 181 -27.51 9.86 -2.33
C LYS A 181 -28.17 9.72 -0.96
N ASN A 182 -28.31 8.49 -0.47
CA ASN A 182 -29.02 8.18 0.76
C ASN A 182 -28.14 8.47 1.98
N SER A 183 -28.76 8.84 3.10
CA SER A 183 -28.06 8.93 4.39
C SER A 183 -27.62 7.54 4.82
N VAL A 184 -26.31 7.35 4.95
CA VAL A 184 -25.66 6.09 5.35
C VAL A 184 -24.99 6.18 6.71
N TRP A 185 -25.12 7.32 7.39
CA TRP A 185 -24.41 7.61 8.64
C TRP A 185 -24.70 6.62 9.75
N LEU A 186 -25.93 6.13 9.83
CA LEU A 186 -26.29 5.13 10.84
C LEU A 186 -25.61 3.79 10.58
N LEU A 187 -25.63 3.32 9.33
CA LEU A 187 -24.91 2.10 8.93
C LEU A 187 -23.40 2.22 9.17
N LEU A 188 -22.83 3.40 8.89
CA LEU A 188 -21.42 3.68 9.15
C LEU A 188 -21.09 3.66 10.64
N ALA A 189 -21.91 4.30 11.48
CA ALA A 189 -21.75 4.28 12.92
C ALA A 189 -21.82 2.85 13.47
N GLU A 190 -22.85 2.10 13.07
CA GLU A 190 -23.03 0.70 13.45
C GLU A 190 -21.84 -0.17 13.02
N MET A 191 -21.31 0.01 11.80
CA MET A 191 -20.14 -0.72 11.28
C MET A 191 -18.88 -0.42 12.10
N ILE A 192 -18.62 0.86 12.39
CA ILE A 192 -17.46 1.26 13.21
C ILE A 192 -17.59 0.67 14.62
N GLU A 193 -18.75 0.77 15.25
CA GLU A 193 -18.99 0.21 16.58
C GLU A 193 -18.78 -1.30 16.61
N TYR A 194 -19.36 -2.02 15.65
CA TYR A 194 -19.19 -3.47 15.53
C TYR A 194 -17.71 -3.84 15.43
N TYR A 195 -16.98 -3.28 14.47
CA TYR A 195 -15.59 -3.68 14.26
C TYR A 195 -14.65 -3.21 15.37
N LYS A 196 -14.94 -2.10 16.06
CA LYS A 196 -14.25 -1.72 17.28
C LYS A 196 -14.42 -2.76 18.39
N LEU A 197 -15.65 -3.27 18.58
CA LEU A 197 -15.91 -4.37 19.51
C LEU A 197 -15.23 -5.68 19.08
N GLN A 198 -15.04 -5.87 17.77
CA GLN A 198 -14.31 -7.01 17.18
C GLN A 198 -12.78 -6.80 17.10
N GLY A 199 -12.23 -5.84 17.84
CA GLY A 199 -10.79 -5.65 18.00
C GLY A 199 -10.10 -4.90 16.85
N ILE A 200 -10.84 -4.30 15.92
CA ILE A 200 -10.26 -3.42 14.90
C ILE A 200 -10.05 -2.02 15.48
N GLU A 201 -8.81 -1.55 15.42
CA GLU A 201 -8.41 -0.29 16.06
C GLU A 201 -8.39 0.90 15.10
N HIS A 202 -8.23 0.64 13.80
CA HIS A 202 -8.04 1.69 12.81
C HIS A 202 -8.84 1.48 11.52
N PHE A 203 -9.37 2.58 11.00
CA PHE A 203 -10.35 2.60 9.92
C PHE A 203 -9.92 3.59 8.85
N PHE A 204 -9.88 3.13 7.60
CA PHE A 204 -9.66 3.96 6.42
C PHE A 204 -11.00 4.19 5.74
N LEU A 205 -11.51 5.41 5.92
CA LEU A 205 -12.72 5.92 5.30
C LEU A 205 -12.29 6.92 4.23
N TYR A 206 -12.72 6.67 3.00
CA TYR A 206 -12.53 7.60 1.91
C TYR A 206 -13.91 8.26 1.67
N VAL A 207 -13.96 9.60 1.57
CA VAL A 207 -15.21 10.37 1.46
C VAL A 207 -15.02 11.47 0.41
N LYS A 208 -15.02 11.12 -0.88
CA LYS A 208 -15.02 12.06 -2.02
C LYS A 208 -15.12 11.30 -3.36
N ASP A 209 -16.14 11.54 -4.19
CA ASP A 209 -16.26 11.06 -5.60
C ASP A 209 -15.27 9.95 -6.01
N MET A 210 -15.41 8.78 -5.38
CA MET A 210 -14.32 7.79 -5.34
C MET A 210 -14.42 6.81 -6.50
N GLU A 211 -13.39 6.86 -7.35
CA GLU A 211 -13.14 5.85 -8.37
C GLU A 211 -12.24 4.73 -7.81
N ALA A 212 -11.90 3.75 -8.67
CA ALA A 212 -11.11 2.57 -8.36
C ALA A 212 -9.74 2.83 -7.67
N TYR A 213 -9.24 4.07 -7.67
CA TYR A 213 -7.98 4.45 -7.03
C TYR A 213 -8.00 4.31 -5.49
N SER A 214 -9.12 4.61 -4.82
CA SER A 214 -9.19 4.65 -3.34
C SER A 214 -8.92 3.28 -2.71
N LYS A 215 -9.37 2.22 -3.39
CA LYS A 215 -9.16 0.83 -2.98
C LYS A 215 -7.68 0.44 -2.99
N ARG A 216 -6.94 0.95 -3.98
CA ARG A 216 -5.51 0.68 -4.16
C ARG A 216 -4.69 1.47 -3.16
N ASP A 217 -5.01 2.75 -2.98
CA ASP A 217 -4.35 3.61 -1.99
C ASP A 217 -4.35 2.98 -0.59
N CYS A 218 -5.49 2.41 -0.18
CA CYS A 218 -5.63 1.80 1.14
C CYS A 218 -4.65 0.62 1.36
N LEU A 219 -4.47 -0.24 0.36
CA LEU A 219 -3.50 -1.35 0.41
C LEU A 219 -2.08 -0.82 0.63
N TYR A 220 -1.65 0.15 -0.17
CA TYR A 220 -0.29 0.67 -0.12
C TYR A 220 -0.03 1.46 1.16
N LYS A 221 -0.98 2.32 1.57
CA LYS A 221 -0.91 3.04 2.84
C LYS A 221 -0.72 2.12 4.05
N ASN A 222 -1.33 0.92 4.00
CA ASN A 222 -1.23 -0.06 5.08
C ASN A 222 0.05 -0.91 5.05
N ARG A 223 0.84 -0.88 3.98
CA ARG A 223 2.12 -1.59 3.91
C ARG A 223 3.08 -1.03 4.96
N ASN A 224 3.60 -1.93 5.81
CA ASN A 224 4.37 -1.64 7.04
C ASN A 224 3.64 -0.81 8.12
N PHE A 225 2.40 -0.36 7.89
CA PHE A 225 1.63 0.42 8.86
C PHE A 225 0.72 -0.45 9.72
N SER A 226 0.01 -1.39 9.09
CA SER A 226 -0.80 -2.40 9.78
C SER A 226 -0.27 -3.79 9.47
N ARG A 227 -0.34 -4.71 10.44
CA ARG A 227 0.08 -6.09 10.20
C ARG A 227 -0.84 -6.79 9.20
N PHE A 228 -2.15 -6.63 9.37
CA PHE A 228 -3.17 -7.13 8.46
C PHE A 228 -4.21 -6.06 8.10
N LEU A 229 -4.90 -6.30 6.99
CA LEU A 229 -5.85 -5.38 6.39
C LEU A 229 -7.13 -6.12 6.01
N LEU A 230 -8.26 -5.70 6.56
CA LEU A 230 -9.59 -6.20 6.17
C LEU A 230 -10.24 -5.25 5.17
N PHE A 231 -10.64 -5.75 4.00
CA PHE A 231 -11.54 -5.04 3.10
C PHE A 231 -12.99 -5.38 3.46
N GLY A 232 -13.83 -4.35 3.63
CA GLY A 232 -15.26 -4.53 3.91
C GLY A 232 -16.11 -3.50 3.20
N ASP A 233 -17.36 -3.88 2.89
CA ASP A 233 -18.41 -2.93 2.53
C ASP A 233 -19.21 -2.51 3.76
N LEU A 234 -20.00 -1.44 3.61
CA LEU A 234 -20.73 -0.81 4.71
C LEU A 234 -21.80 -1.72 5.33
N ASP A 235 -22.36 -2.62 4.53
CA ASP A 235 -23.44 -3.52 4.88
C ASP A 235 -22.98 -4.94 5.18
N GLU A 236 -21.67 -5.18 5.27
CA GLU A 236 -21.07 -6.50 5.50
C GLU A 236 -20.42 -6.61 6.88
N ARG A 237 -20.65 -7.76 7.54
CA ARG A 237 -20.05 -8.09 8.82
C ARG A 237 -19.33 -9.42 8.77
N LEU A 238 -18.02 -9.40 8.89
CA LEU A 238 -17.24 -10.61 9.13
C LEU A 238 -17.48 -11.08 10.56
N THR A 239 -18.04 -12.28 10.71
CA THR A 239 -18.37 -12.90 12.00
C THR A 239 -17.61 -14.23 12.15
N PRO A 240 -16.62 -14.32 13.06
CA PRO A 240 -16.00 -15.59 13.43
C PRO A 240 -17.00 -16.51 14.14
N VAL A 241 -16.82 -17.82 13.99
CA VAL A 241 -17.56 -18.83 14.73
C VAL A 241 -16.82 -19.09 16.05
N GLY A 242 -17.52 -18.90 17.16
CA GLY A 242 -16.96 -19.04 18.51
C GLY A 242 -16.80 -17.69 19.21
N ASN A 243 -16.19 -17.71 20.40
CA ASN A 243 -16.01 -16.53 21.24
C ASN A 243 -14.62 -15.90 21.04
N ILE A 244 -14.33 -15.49 19.80
CA ILE A 244 -13.10 -14.79 19.41
C ILE A 244 -13.46 -13.55 18.59
N THR A 245 -12.61 -12.54 18.64
CA THR A 245 -12.82 -11.31 17.87
C THR A 245 -12.39 -11.48 16.41
N VAL A 246 -12.88 -10.62 15.51
CA VAL A 246 -12.44 -10.59 14.10
C VAL A 246 -10.92 -10.39 14.00
N ALA A 247 -10.36 -9.45 14.76
CA ALA A 247 -8.94 -9.18 14.73
C ALA A 247 -8.12 -10.39 15.19
N GLU A 248 -8.53 -11.03 16.29
CA GLU A 248 -7.89 -12.25 16.79
C GLU A 248 -7.96 -13.39 15.76
N PHE A 249 -9.13 -13.60 15.15
CA PHE A 249 -9.31 -14.62 14.11
C PHE A 249 -8.35 -14.41 12.94
N ILE A 250 -8.32 -13.20 12.37
CA ILE A 250 -7.45 -12.86 11.23
C ILE A 250 -5.99 -13.09 11.60
N SER A 251 -5.56 -12.57 12.76
CA SER A 251 -4.18 -12.66 13.19
C SER A 251 -3.74 -14.10 13.42
N ARG A 252 -4.56 -14.92 14.06
CA ARG A 252 -4.27 -16.35 14.26
C ARG A 252 -4.23 -17.11 12.94
N ALA A 253 -5.24 -16.97 12.10
CA ALA A 253 -5.34 -17.69 10.84
C ALA A 253 -4.15 -17.36 9.90
N MET A 254 -3.71 -16.11 9.86
CA MET A 254 -2.54 -15.69 9.07
C MET A 254 -1.20 -16.21 9.64
N VAL A 255 -1.08 -16.30 10.97
CA VAL A 255 0.14 -16.83 11.62
C VAL A 255 0.24 -18.34 11.46
N GLU A 256 -0.86 -19.05 11.64
CA GLU A 256 -0.93 -20.51 11.48
C GLU A 256 -0.69 -20.93 10.02
N ASN A 257 -0.99 -20.05 9.06
CA ASN A 257 -0.83 -20.32 7.64
C ASN A 257 0.09 -19.28 6.97
N PRO A 258 1.43 -19.39 7.14
CA PRO A 258 2.37 -18.36 6.70
C PRO A 258 2.42 -18.15 5.17
N ARG A 259 1.98 -19.14 4.38
CA ARG A 259 1.83 -19.02 2.91
C ARG A 259 0.62 -18.20 2.47
N CYS A 260 -0.34 -17.96 3.35
CA CYS A 260 -1.47 -17.11 3.04
C CYS A 260 -1.02 -15.65 2.96
N GLY A 261 -1.20 -15.06 1.78
CA GLY A 261 -1.15 -13.62 1.58
C GLY A 261 -2.50 -12.96 1.83
N ALA A 262 -3.59 -13.72 1.62
CA ALA A 262 -4.96 -13.29 1.85
C ALA A 262 -5.82 -14.44 2.37
N LEU A 263 -6.70 -14.16 3.31
CA LEU A 263 -7.83 -15.01 3.73
C LEU A 263 -9.06 -14.56 2.95
N SER A 264 -9.71 -15.49 2.25
CA SER A 264 -10.93 -15.23 1.48
C SER A 264 -12.16 -15.73 2.25
N PHE A 265 -13.17 -14.88 2.34
CA PHE A 265 -14.42 -15.14 3.05
C PHE A 265 -15.59 -15.14 2.07
N GLU A 266 -16.43 -16.17 2.13
CA GLU A 266 -17.65 -16.25 1.34
C GLU A 266 -18.72 -15.28 1.89
N PRO A 267 -19.29 -14.42 1.04
CA PRO A 267 -20.30 -13.47 1.46
C PRO A 267 -21.66 -14.14 1.62
N ARG A 268 -22.47 -13.59 2.52
CA ARG A 268 -23.92 -13.77 2.55
C ARG A 268 -24.52 -12.38 2.65
N TRP A 269 -25.54 -12.10 1.85
CA TRP A 269 -26.14 -10.77 1.81
C TRP A 269 -27.29 -10.65 2.80
N VAL A 270 -27.29 -9.59 3.61
CA VAL A 270 -28.43 -9.23 4.45
C VAL A 270 -29.67 -9.01 3.58
N ILE A 271 -30.76 -9.74 3.86
CA ILE A 271 -32.04 -9.55 3.18
C ILE A 271 -32.82 -8.45 3.90
N ARG A 272 -32.98 -7.29 3.25
CA ARG A 272 -33.82 -6.20 3.76
C ARG A 272 -35.27 -6.45 3.39
N SER A 273 -36.11 -6.64 4.40
CA SER A 273 -37.56 -6.88 4.25
C SER A 273 -38.40 -5.61 4.32
N SER A 274 -37.81 -4.46 4.66
CA SER A 274 -38.48 -3.16 4.78
C SER A 274 -37.50 -2.01 4.57
N GLU A 275 -38.02 -0.81 4.31
CA GLU A 275 -37.21 0.40 4.21
C GLU A 275 -36.95 1.00 5.61
N PRO A 276 -35.74 1.55 5.86
CA PRO A 276 -35.46 2.27 7.10
C PRO A 276 -36.26 3.59 7.16
N PRO A 277 -36.60 4.09 8.36
CA PRO A 277 -37.26 5.38 8.54
C PRO A 277 -36.41 6.53 7.99
N VAL A 278 -37.10 7.55 7.46
CA VAL A 278 -36.45 8.81 7.05
C VAL A 278 -35.98 9.62 8.27
N VAL A 279 -36.67 9.49 9.41
CA VAL A 279 -36.38 10.20 10.66
C VAL A 279 -36.43 9.21 11.82
N TYR A 280 -35.43 9.28 12.70
CA TYR A 280 -35.37 8.54 13.95
C TYR A 280 -35.73 9.47 15.12
N GLN A 281 -36.81 9.15 15.85
CA GLN A 281 -37.28 9.95 16.99
C GLN A 281 -36.98 9.25 18.31
N GLY A 282 -35.84 9.58 18.92
CA GLY A 282 -35.40 9.01 20.19
C GLY A 282 -34.92 7.56 20.10
N GLU A 283 -34.63 6.97 21.26
CA GLU A 283 -34.01 5.64 21.38
C GLU A 283 -34.94 4.51 20.90
N ASP A 284 -36.25 4.61 21.17
CA ASP A 284 -37.21 3.58 20.81
C ASP A 284 -37.30 3.36 19.29
N THR A 285 -37.37 4.45 18.52
CA THR A 285 -37.37 4.37 17.05
C THR A 285 -36.03 3.85 16.54
N LEU A 286 -34.92 4.21 17.18
CA LEU A 286 -33.60 3.68 16.84
C LEU A 286 -33.58 2.16 16.98
N ARG A 287 -33.88 1.62 18.17
CA ARG A 287 -33.83 0.17 18.44
C ARG A 287 -34.77 -0.65 17.56
N LYS A 288 -35.92 -0.09 17.16
CA LYS A 288 -36.88 -0.75 16.26
C LYS A 288 -36.45 -0.80 14.80
N HIS A 289 -35.50 0.05 14.39
CA HIS A 289 -35.17 0.26 12.98
C HIS A 289 -33.67 0.23 12.65
N LEU A 290 -32.80 -0.05 13.64
CA LEU A 290 -31.38 -0.27 13.42
C LEU A 290 -31.17 -1.47 12.48
N PRO A 291 -30.60 -1.26 11.27
CA PRO A 291 -30.45 -2.32 10.29
C PRO A 291 -29.69 -3.55 10.83
N MET A 292 -28.70 -3.37 11.72
CA MET A 292 -27.98 -4.51 12.32
C MET A 292 -28.87 -5.39 13.21
N ILE A 293 -29.92 -4.81 13.81
CA ILE A 293 -30.80 -5.52 14.73
C ILE A 293 -31.97 -6.14 13.96
N VAL A 294 -32.56 -5.40 13.03
CA VAL A 294 -33.80 -5.80 12.36
C VAL A 294 -33.57 -6.84 11.27
N PHE A 295 -32.49 -6.71 10.50
CA PHE A 295 -32.24 -7.60 9.37
C PHE A 295 -31.27 -8.72 9.75
N GLN A 296 -31.83 -9.84 10.19
CA GLN A 296 -31.06 -11.03 10.60
C GLN A 296 -30.98 -12.11 9.50
N ASN A 297 -31.91 -12.12 8.56
CA ASN A 297 -31.94 -13.11 7.50
C ASN A 297 -30.88 -12.79 6.44
N THR A 298 -30.14 -13.81 6.01
CA THR A 298 -29.14 -13.69 4.94
C THR A 298 -29.48 -14.62 3.78
N SER A 299 -28.94 -14.31 2.61
CA SER A 299 -28.93 -15.24 1.47
C SER A 299 -28.15 -16.52 1.78
N THR A 300 -28.27 -17.51 0.89
CA THR A 300 -27.25 -18.55 0.75
C THR A 300 -25.96 -17.94 0.20
N PRO A 301 -24.78 -18.56 0.44
CA PRO A 301 -23.55 -18.18 -0.25
C PRO A 301 -23.70 -18.23 -1.78
N PRO A 302 -22.85 -17.48 -2.53
CA PRO A 302 -22.79 -17.57 -3.99
C PRO A 302 -22.57 -19.00 -4.47
N LEU A 303 -23.18 -19.35 -5.61
CA LEU A 303 -23.00 -20.68 -6.25
C LEU A 303 -21.56 -20.90 -6.73
N VAL A 304 -20.91 -19.83 -7.19
CA VAL A 304 -19.52 -19.85 -7.65
C VAL A 304 -18.62 -19.39 -6.51
N ARG A 305 -17.71 -20.28 -6.09
CA ARG A 305 -16.74 -19.95 -5.04
C ARG A 305 -15.87 -18.77 -5.46
N GLY A 306 -15.67 -17.83 -4.54
CA GLY A 306 -14.86 -16.63 -4.77
C GLY A 306 -15.63 -15.49 -5.42
N ASP A 307 -16.87 -15.73 -5.89
CA ASP A 307 -17.71 -14.65 -6.41
C ASP A 307 -18.05 -13.66 -5.29
N THR A 308 -17.76 -12.39 -5.53
CA THR A 308 -17.90 -11.28 -4.57
C THR A 308 -17.21 -11.45 -3.21
N ALA A 309 -16.29 -12.41 -3.06
CA ALA A 309 -15.61 -12.71 -1.81
C ALA A 309 -14.89 -11.50 -1.21
N LYS A 310 -14.69 -11.51 0.10
CA LYS A 310 -13.92 -10.46 0.80
C LYS A 310 -12.66 -11.02 1.39
N TYR A 311 -11.72 -10.12 1.65
CA TYR A 311 -10.38 -10.49 2.00
C TYR A 311 -9.89 -9.77 3.24
N ALA A 312 -9.32 -10.54 4.16
CA ALA A 312 -8.32 -10.04 5.09
C ALA A 312 -6.96 -10.42 4.54
N LEU A 313 -6.01 -9.50 4.44
CA LEU A 313 -4.72 -9.76 3.80
C LEU A 313 -3.55 -9.17 4.57
N ASP A 314 -2.35 -9.69 4.30
CA ASP A 314 -1.10 -9.05 4.69
C ASP A 314 -0.70 -8.07 3.57
N PRO A 315 -0.67 -6.75 3.84
CA PRO A 315 -0.38 -5.75 2.82
C PRO A 315 1.05 -5.87 2.27
N ASN A 316 1.95 -6.58 2.94
CA ASN A 316 3.30 -6.84 2.45
C ASN A 316 3.38 -8.03 1.48
N LYS A 317 2.41 -8.95 1.53
CA LYS A 317 2.36 -10.17 0.69
C LYS A 317 1.50 -10.02 -0.57
N VAL A 318 0.81 -8.90 -0.72
CA VAL A 318 -0.08 -8.60 -1.84
C VAL A 318 0.42 -7.38 -2.61
N ILE A 319 0.51 -7.49 -3.94
CA ILE A 319 0.93 -6.40 -4.84
C ILE A 319 -0.30 -5.63 -5.34
N LEU A 320 -1.36 -6.32 -5.73
CA LEU A 320 -2.57 -5.70 -6.26
C LEU A 320 -3.81 -6.45 -5.78
N ALA A 321 -4.72 -5.72 -5.15
CA ALA A 321 -6.04 -6.18 -4.77
C ALA A 321 -7.13 -5.19 -5.19
N TRP A 322 -8.32 -5.74 -5.40
CA TRP A 322 -9.60 -5.04 -5.46
C TRP A 322 -10.43 -5.46 -4.25
N VAL A 323 -11.56 -4.78 -4.04
CA VAL A 323 -12.48 -5.10 -2.93
C VAL A 323 -12.94 -6.56 -2.94
N HIS A 324 -13.12 -7.15 -4.13
CA HIS A 324 -13.62 -8.54 -4.26
C HIS A 324 -12.60 -9.54 -4.83
N ASP A 325 -11.35 -9.14 -5.05
CA ASP A 325 -10.37 -10.06 -5.63
C ASP A 325 -8.93 -9.61 -5.42
N VAL A 326 -8.04 -10.56 -5.12
CA VAL A 326 -6.60 -10.33 -5.08
C VAL A 326 -5.99 -10.75 -6.43
N LYS A 327 -5.47 -9.78 -7.19
CA LYS A 327 -4.98 -10.04 -8.56
C LYS A 327 -3.53 -10.47 -8.62
N ILE A 328 -2.69 -9.91 -7.75
CA ILE A 328 -1.25 -10.16 -7.78
C ILE A 328 -0.75 -10.32 -6.36
N PHE A 329 -0.17 -11.48 -6.07
CA PHE A 329 0.57 -11.78 -4.85
C PHE A 329 2.05 -11.54 -5.07
N VAL A 330 2.76 -11.24 -3.98
CA VAL A 330 4.21 -11.44 -3.92
C VAL A 330 4.48 -12.94 -4.16
N PRO A 331 5.57 -13.32 -4.86
CA PRO A 331 5.87 -14.71 -5.15
C PRO A 331 5.79 -15.61 -3.91
N TYR A 332 5.29 -16.85 -4.11
CA TYR A 332 5.09 -17.89 -3.10
C TYR A 332 3.93 -17.69 -2.12
N PHE A 333 3.17 -16.60 -2.22
CA PHE A 333 1.96 -16.39 -1.43
C PHE A 333 0.70 -16.63 -2.24
N GLU A 334 -0.37 -17.01 -1.54
CA GLU A 334 -1.65 -17.37 -2.15
C GLU A 334 -2.86 -16.90 -1.34
N SER A 335 -4.04 -17.03 -1.95
CA SER A 335 -5.32 -16.87 -1.26
C SER A 335 -5.71 -18.17 -0.57
N CYS A 336 -6.08 -18.08 0.70
CA CYS A 336 -6.52 -19.19 1.51
C CYS A 336 -7.99 -19.01 1.86
N ASN A 337 -8.81 -20.01 1.53
CA ASN A 337 -10.24 -19.91 1.78
C ASN A 337 -10.55 -20.21 3.25
N VAL A 338 -11.39 -19.36 3.84
CA VAL A 338 -11.96 -19.56 5.17
C VAL A 338 -13.33 -20.20 5.01
N THR A 339 -13.54 -21.31 5.70
CA THR A 339 -14.84 -22.00 5.68
C THR A 339 -15.86 -21.24 6.51
N SER A 340 -17.13 -21.28 6.10
CA SER A 340 -18.23 -20.67 6.86
C SER A 340 -18.47 -21.30 8.24
N GLN A 341 -17.85 -22.45 8.52
CA GLN A 341 -17.79 -23.06 9.85
C GLN A 341 -16.79 -22.38 10.78
N SER A 342 -15.85 -21.60 10.24
CA SER A 342 -14.80 -20.90 10.98
C SER A 342 -15.09 -19.40 11.08
N ALA A 343 -15.49 -18.78 9.97
CA ALA A 343 -15.96 -17.40 9.92
C ALA A 343 -16.77 -17.17 8.64
N TYR A 344 -17.74 -16.26 8.68
CA TYR A 344 -18.57 -15.94 7.53
C TYR A 344 -18.90 -14.46 7.49
N ILE A 345 -19.23 -13.95 6.31
CA ILE A 345 -19.75 -12.60 6.15
C ILE A 345 -21.27 -12.65 6.11
N ARG A 346 -21.91 -11.69 6.78
CA ARG A 346 -23.35 -11.53 6.80
C ARG A 346 -23.81 -10.10 6.71
#